data_AF-A0A926QHH4-F1
#
_entry.id   AF-A0A926QHH4-F1
#
_cell.length_a   1.000
_cell.length_b   1.000
_cell.length_c   1.000
_cell.angle_alpha   90.00
_cell.angle_beta   90.00
_cell.angle_gamma   90.00
#
_symmetry.space_group_name_H-M   'P 1'
#
loop_
_entity.id
_entity.type
_entity.pdbx_description
1 polymer ?
#
loop_
_entity_poly.entity_id
_entity_poly.type
_entity_poly.pdbx_seq_one_letter_code
_entity_poly.pdbx_strand_id
1 'polypeptide(L)' 'MNRDGEKHYSLNGQVGFPFFGELILDCLNRTEHAMTQEHAFKAAELCLLAQKHANRIE' A
#
# COMPACT_ATOMS: atom_id res chain seq x y z
N MET A 1 -20.43 17.29 1.46
CA MET A 1 -19.62 16.95 2.65
C MET A 1 -20.25 15.72 3.28
N ASN A 2 -19.68 14.54 3.07
CA ASN A 2 -20.15 13.34 3.79
C ASN A 2 -19.82 13.57 5.27
N ARG A 3 -20.86 13.53 6.12
CA ARG A 3 -20.80 13.87 7.56
C ARG A 3 -20.49 12.66 8.44
N ASP A 4 -20.08 11.56 7.84
CA ASP A 4 -19.69 10.36 8.57
C ASP A 4 -18.28 10.57 9.11
N GLY A 5 -18.20 10.86 10.41
CA GLY A 5 -16.92 11.00 11.11
C GLY A 5 -16.05 9.74 11.03
N GLU A 6 -14.80 9.89 11.45
CA GLU A 6 -13.84 8.78 11.45
C GLU A 6 -14.31 7.61 12.33
N LYS A 7 -14.06 6.38 11.87
CA LYS A 7 -14.36 5.15 12.61
C LYS A 7 -13.07 4.41 12.92
N HIS A 8 -12.85 4.11 14.20
CA HIS A 8 -11.75 3.27 14.65
C HIS A 8 -12.24 1.83 14.89
N TYR A 9 -11.47 0.85 14.43
CA TYR A 9 -11.75 -0.58 14.65
C TYR A 9 -10.53 -1.26 15.28
N SER A 10 -10.74 -1.95 16.40
CA SER A 10 -9.69 -2.75 17.05
C SER A 10 -9.59 -4.14 16.43
N LEU A 11 -8.90 -4.25 15.29
CA LEU A 11 -8.83 -5.48 14.48
C LEU A 11 -7.66 -6.41 14.82
N ASN A 12 -6.92 -6.14 15.90
CA ASN A 12 -5.79 -6.98 16.29
C ASN A 12 -6.25 -8.42 16.53
N GLY A 13 -5.60 -9.37 15.85
CA GLY A 13 -5.98 -10.79 15.89
C GLY A 13 -7.29 -11.15 15.17
N GLN A 14 -7.98 -10.20 14.55
CA GLN A 14 -9.21 -10.44 13.78
C GLN A 14 -8.95 -10.53 12.28
N VAL A 15 -7.92 -9.83 11.80
CA VAL A 15 -7.48 -9.86 10.40
C VAL A 15 -6.03 -10.31 10.32
N GLY A 16 -5.72 -11.16 9.33
CA GLY A 16 -4.37 -11.62 9.06
C GLY A 16 -3.53 -10.59 8.29
N PHE A 17 -2.35 -11.03 7.85
CA PHE A 17 -1.39 -10.25 7.07
C PHE A 17 -1.27 -10.79 5.64
N PRO A 18 -2.30 -10.63 4.79
CA PRO A 18 -2.41 -11.34 3.51
C PRO A 18 -1.24 -11.04 2.58
N PHE A 19 -0.77 -9.79 2.53
CA PHE A 19 0.36 -9.39 1.68
C PHE A 19 1.68 -10.07 2.09
N PHE A 20 2.00 -10.12 3.37
CA PHE A 20 3.31 -10.56 3.84
C PHE A 20 3.53 -12.05 3.66
N GLY A 21 2.48 -12.87 3.84
CA GLY A 21 2.54 -14.30 3.57
C GLY A 21 2.83 -14.59 2.10
N GLU A 22 2.07 -13.96 1.20
CA GLU A 22 2.25 -14.07 -0.24
C GLU A 22 3.63 -13.55 -0.69
N LEU A 23 4.11 -12.43 -0.12
CA LEU A 23 5.42 -11.88 -0.45
C LEU A 23 6.57 -12.83 -0.11
N ILE A 24 6.48 -13.54 1.03
CA ILE A 24 7.48 -14.55 1.40
C ILE A 24 7.44 -15.72 0.40
N LEU A 25 6.24 -16.19 0.02
CA LEU A 25 6.10 -17.22 -1.02
C LEU A 25 6.66 -16.76 -2.36
N ASP A 26 6.41 -15.52 -2.76
CA ASP A 26 6.94 -14.92 -3.99
C ASP A 26 8.48 -14.91 -3.99
N CYS A 27 9.10 -14.64 -2.84
CA CYS A 27 10.55 -14.68 -2.71
C CYS A 27 11.12 -16.11 -2.89
N LEU A 28 10.45 -17.11 -2.31
CA LEU A 28 10.88 -18.51 -2.38
C LEU A 28 10.65 -19.10 -3.77
N ASN A 29 9.51 -18.79 -4.39
CA ASN A 29 9.06 -19.39 -5.64
C ASN A 29 9.38 -18.55 -6.88
N ARG A 30 9.93 -17.34 -6.71
CA ARG A 30 10.22 -16.38 -7.79
C ARG A 30 8.96 -16.01 -8.58
N THR A 31 7.91 -15.64 -7.85
CA THR A 31 6.61 -15.21 -8.42
C THR A 31 6.26 -13.79 -7.99
N GLU A 32 5.12 -13.27 -8.44
CA GLU A 32 4.62 -11.92 -8.15
C GLU A 32 3.12 -11.92 -7.80
N HIS A 33 2.66 -12.91 -7.03
CA HIS A 33 1.25 -13.06 -6.66
C HIS A 33 0.79 -12.02 -5.64
N ALA A 34 1.67 -11.60 -4.73
CA ALA A 34 1.34 -10.61 -3.70
C ALA A 34 1.06 -9.23 -4.32
N MET A 35 1.90 -8.83 -5.26
CA MET A 35 1.85 -7.57 -6.00
C MET A 35 2.89 -7.60 -7.10
N THR A 36 2.56 -7.10 -8.30
CA THR A 36 3.55 -7.00 -9.38
C THR A 36 4.54 -5.88 -9.10
N GLN A 37 5.79 -6.08 -9.53
CA GLN A 37 6.83 -5.07 -9.44
C GLN A 37 6.48 -3.83 -10.27
N GLU A 38 5.82 -4.01 -11.42
CA GLU A 38 5.29 -2.90 -12.23
C GLU A 38 4.35 -2.00 -11.40
N HIS A 39 3.43 -2.60 -10.63
CA HIS A 39 2.52 -1.84 -9.77
C HIS A 39 3.30 -1.08 -8.68
N ALA A 40 4.25 -1.74 -8.01
CA ALA A 40 5.07 -1.12 -6.97
C ALA A 40 5.88 0.08 -7.51
N PHE A 41 6.52 -0.08 -8.67
CA PHE A 41 7.25 1.01 -9.31
C PHE A 41 6.34 2.13 -9.79
N LYS A 42 5.15 1.82 -10.31
CA LYS A 42 4.20 2.85 -10.74
C LYS A 42 3.72 3.68 -9.55
N ALA A 43 3.42 3.05 -8.41
CA ALA A 43 3.07 3.76 -7.19
C ALA A 43 4.22 4.67 -6.72
N ALA A 44 5.46 4.17 -6.73
CA ALA A 44 6.63 4.96 -6.37
C ALA A 44 6.85 6.17 -7.30
N GLU A 45 6.72 5.97 -8.62
CA GLU A 45 6.80 7.06 -9.61
C GLU A 45 5.76 8.14 -9.32
N LEU A 46 4.50 7.75 -9.10
CA LEU A 46 3.42 8.69 -8.81
C LEU A 46 3.68 9.47 -7.52
N CYS A 47 4.20 8.83 -6.48
CA CYS A 47 4.60 9.52 -5.24
C CYS A 47 5.67 10.58 -5.49
N LEU A 48 6.70 10.26 -6.29
CA LEU A 48 7.76 11.20 -6.64
C LEU A 48 7.25 12.38 -7.48
N LEU A 49 6.37 12.11 -8.45
CA LEU A 49 5.72 13.15 -9.24
C LEU A 49 4.86 14.06 -8.36
N ALA A 50 4.02 13.49 -7.49
CA ALA A 50 3.18 14.26 -6.57
C ALA A 50 4.04 15.17 -5.67
N GLN A 51 5.14 14.63 -5.11
CA GLN A 51 6.06 15.41 -4.29
C GLN A 51 6.75 16.53 -5.08
N LYS A 52 7.14 16.27 -6.33
CA LYS A 52 7.73 17.28 -7.22
C LYS A 52 6.76 18.42 -7.55
N HIS A 53 5.46 18.12 -7.66
CA HIS A 53 4.40 19.08 -8.00
C HIS A 53 3.75 19.73 -6.77
N ALA A 54 4.14 19.36 -5.55
CA ALA A 54 3.55 19.90 -4.35
C ALA A 54 3.90 21.39 -4.17
N ASN A 55 2.88 22.21 -3.91
CA ASN A 55 3.09 23.58 -3.43
C ASN A 55 3.51 23.52 -1.97
N ARG A 56 4.68 24.07 -1.66
CA ARG A 56 5.13 24.20 -0.27
C ARG A 56 4.29 25.28 0.41
N ILE A 57 3.52 24.89 1.42
CA ILE A 57 2.73 25.79 2.24
C ILE A 57 3.56 26.05 3.50
N GLU A 58 3.94 27.30 3.71
CA GLU A 58 4.68 27.81 4.88
C GLU A 58 3.71 28.51 5.84
#